data_AF-A0A7C4HGX9-F1
#
_entry.id   AF-A0A7C4HGX9-F1
#
_cell.length_a   1.000
_cell.length_b   1.000
_cell.length_c   1.000
_cell.angle_alpha   90.00
_cell.angle_beta   90.00
_cell.angle_gamma   90.00
#
_symmetry.space_group_name_H-M   'P 1'
#
loop_
_entity.id
_entity.type
_entity.pdbx_description
1 polymer ?
#
loop_
_entity_poly.entity_id
_entity_poly.type
_entity_poly.pdbx_seq_one_letter_code
_entity_poly.pdbx_strand_id
1 'polypeptide(L)'
;EIIVNGYADSWAGGAMRGGRIEVNGSAGDYIGAPYRGSKEGMKGGAIIIHGDAGREVGALMMGGLIRIYGSVRHFVGINMADGTIVVHGDCAGKAGGGMRGGRIIICGHIPSILPTFTIEDIRPSVNIDGEKISGPFYRFVGDIADRGEGRLFVSKNKNPHLSFYEKYL
;
A
#
# COMPACT_ATOMS: atom_id res chain seq x y z
N GLU A 1 -0.15 7.62 -21.47
CA GLU A 1 -1.03 6.69 -20.74
C GLU A 1 -0.90 5.31 -21.36
N ILE A 2 -0.97 4.24 -20.56
CA ILE A 2 -0.94 2.84 -21.01
C ILE A 2 -2.16 2.14 -20.41
N ILE A 3 -2.94 1.45 -21.25
CA ILE A 3 -4.11 0.66 -20.83
C ILE A 3 -3.90 -0.79 -21.28
N VAL A 4 -4.00 -1.71 -20.33
CA VAL A 4 -3.90 -3.16 -20.55
C VAL A 4 -5.28 -3.78 -20.35
N ASN A 5 -5.91 -4.20 -21.44
CA ASN A 5 -7.20 -4.90 -21.44
C ASN A 5 -7.03 -6.39 -21.12
N GLY A 6 -6.43 -6.69 -19.97
CA GLY A 6 -6.08 -8.05 -19.56
C GLY A 6 -5.15 -8.04 -18.36
N TYR A 7 -4.30 -9.05 -18.28
CA TYR A 7 -3.33 -9.23 -17.19
C TYR A 7 -1.99 -8.58 -17.53
N ALA A 8 -1.29 -8.08 -16.51
CA ALA A 8 0.10 -7.67 -16.60
C ALA A 8 0.96 -8.64 -15.76
N ASP A 9 2.16 -8.96 -16.24
CA ASP A 9 3.10 -9.71 -15.41
C ASP A 9 3.78 -8.79 -14.37
N SER A 10 4.79 -9.32 -13.70
CA SER A 10 5.56 -8.67 -12.66
C SER A 10 6.31 -7.43 -13.18
N TRP A 11 6.67 -6.53 -12.27
CA TRP A 11 7.38 -5.27 -12.56
C TRP A 11 6.62 -4.25 -13.42
N ALA A 12 5.29 -4.36 -13.55
CA ALA A 12 4.52 -3.30 -14.20
C ALA A 12 4.76 -1.95 -13.50
N GLY A 13 5.12 -0.93 -14.29
CA GLY A 13 5.47 0.40 -13.79
C GLY A 13 6.75 0.47 -12.95
N GLY A 14 7.69 -0.48 -13.14
CA GLY A 14 8.98 -0.44 -12.47
C GLY A 14 9.72 0.89 -12.69
N ALA A 15 10.20 1.50 -11.61
CA ALA A 15 10.88 2.81 -11.59
C ALA A 15 10.10 3.95 -12.31
N MET A 16 8.77 3.88 -12.33
CA MET A 16 7.92 4.90 -12.97
C MET A 16 8.14 6.30 -12.37
N ARG A 17 8.23 7.32 -13.23
CA ARG A 17 8.44 8.73 -12.84
C ARG A 17 7.19 9.60 -13.01
N GLY A 18 6.25 9.18 -13.86
CA GLY A 18 5.07 9.95 -14.22
C GLY A 18 4.19 9.22 -15.22
N GLY A 19 3.03 9.79 -15.54
CA GLY A 19 2.03 9.19 -16.42
C GLY A 19 1.04 8.27 -15.68
N ARG A 20 0.32 7.45 -16.44
CA ARG A 20 -0.73 6.57 -15.94
C ARG A 20 -0.65 5.21 -16.62
N ILE A 21 -0.67 4.15 -15.83
CA ILE A 21 -0.81 2.75 -16.25
C ILE A 21 -2.09 2.20 -15.62
N GLU A 22 -2.97 1.64 -16.44
CA GLU A 22 -4.18 0.97 -15.98
C GLU A 22 -4.24 -0.45 -16.53
N VAL A 23 -4.49 -1.41 -15.65
CA VAL A 23 -4.61 -2.84 -15.96
C VAL A 23 -5.99 -3.32 -15.54
N ASN A 24 -6.80 -3.72 -16.51
CA ASN A 24 -8.18 -4.15 -16.27
C ASN A 24 -8.28 -5.55 -15.63
N GLY A 25 -7.22 -6.35 -15.72
CA GLY A 25 -7.07 -7.62 -15.02
C GLY A 25 -6.18 -7.52 -13.78
N SER A 26 -5.57 -8.64 -13.41
CA SER A 26 -4.62 -8.74 -12.30
C SER A 26 -3.18 -8.47 -12.76
N ALA A 27 -2.31 -8.18 -11.81
CA ALA A 27 -0.88 -7.94 -12.04
C ALA A 27 0.02 -8.87 -11.20
N GLY A 28 1.24 -9.10 -11.68
CA GLY A 28 2.24 -9.94 -11.01
C GLY A 28 2.84 -9.30 -9.76
N ASP A 29 4.04 -9.77 -9.39
CA ASP A 29 4.80 -9.25 -8.25
C ASP A 29 5.50 -7.92 -8.62
N TYR A 30 6.00 -7.17 -7.64
CA TYR A 30 6.91 -6.03 -7.86
C TYR A 30 6.33 -4.84 -8.64
N ILE A 31 5.02 -4.61 -8.56
CA ILE A 31 4.36 -3.46 -9.21
C ILE A 31 4.94 -2.16 -8.66
N GLY A 32 5.42 -1.26 -9.51
CA GLY A 32 6.04 0.01 -9.09
C GLY A 32 7.40 -0.15 -8.38
N ALA A 33 7.99 -1.35 -8.36
CA ALA A 33 9.26 -1.61 -7.69
C ALA A 33 10.48 -1.06 -8.46
N PRO A 34 11.64 -0.90 -7.82
CA PRO A 34 12.89 -0.60 -8.50
C PRO A 34 13.43 -1.79 -9.30
N TYR A 35 14.40 -1.49 -10.16
CA TYR A 35 15.32 -2.51 -10.66
C TYR A 35 16.19 -3.07 -9.52
N ARG A 36 16.62 -4.34 -9.65
CA ARG A 36 17.44 -5.01 -8.63
C ARG A 36 18.74 -4.23 -8.41
N GLY A 37 19.07 -3.98 -7.14
CA GLY A 37 20.24 -3.20 -6.73
C GLY A 37 20.04 -1.68 -6.70
N SER A 38 18.95 -1.16 -7.28
CA SER A 38 18.59 0.24 -7.11
C SER A 38 17.93 0.49 -5.75
N LYS A 39 18.18 1.67 -5.19
CA LYS A 39 17.51 2.18 -3.97
C LYS A 39 16.32 3.08 -4.29
N GLU A 40 16.03 3.29 -5.58
CA GLU A 40 15.01 4.21 -6.06
C GLU A 40 13.94 3.46 -6.86
N GLY A 41 12.76 3.29 -6.26
CA GLY A 41 11.58 2.73 -6.93
C GLY A 41 10.78 3.77 -7.72
N MET A 42 9.47 3.58 -7.81
CA MET A 42 8.55 4.55 -8.41
C MET A 42 8.65 5.91 -7.70
N LYS A 43 8.81 6.99 -8.47
CA LYS A 43 8.89 8.39 -7.97
C LYS A 43 7.65 9.22 -8.25
N GLY A 44 6.78 8.77 -9.17
CA GLY A 44 5.59 9.52 -9.56
C GLY A 44 4.74 8.80 -10.60
N GLY A 45 3.58 9.38 -10.90
CA GLY A 45 2.57 8.77 -11.77
C GLY A 45 1.54 7.93 -11.00
N ALA A 46 0.66 7.27 -11.75
CA ALA A 46 -0.40 6.42 -11.20
C ALA A 46 -0.41 5.03 -11.85
N ILE A 47 -0.45 3.98 -11.03
CA ILE A 47 -0.67 2.60 -11.47
C ILE A 47 -1.99 2.12 -10.87
N ILE A 48 -2.93 1.71 -11.72
CA ILE A 48 -4.26 1.25 -11.33
C ILE A 48 -4.44 -0.19 -11.80
N ILE A 49 -4.67 -1.10 -10.87
CA ILE A 49 -4.92 -2.52 -11.14
C ILE A 49 -6.34 -2.84 -10.68
N HIS A 50 -7.19 -3.31 -11.59
CA HIS A 50 -8.59 -3.64 -11.28
C HIS A 50 -8.75 -5.02 -10.61
N GLY A 51 -7.83 -5.95 -10.87
CA GLY A 51 -7.77 -7.25 -10.21
C GLY A 51 -6.83 -7.28 -9.01
N ASP A 52 -6.31 -8.47 -8.73
CA ASP A 52 -5.33 -8.72 -7.67
C ASP A 52 -3.92 -8.30 -8.10
N ALA A 53 -3.03 -8.12 -7.13
CA ALA A 53 -1.60 -7.96 -7.36
C ALA A 53 -0.76 -8.89 -6.49
N GLY A 54 0.47 -9.13 -6.92
CA GLY A 54 1.41 -10.03 -6.26
C GLY A 54 2.02 -9.47 -4.97
N ARG A 55 3.24 -9.90 -4.69
CA ARG A 55 4.07 -9.51 -3.56
C ARG A 55 4.81 -8.21 -3.84
N GLU A 56 5.23 -7.53 -2.79
CA GLU A 56 6.18 -6.39 -2.87
C GLU A 56 5.69 -5.24 -3.78
N VAL A 57 4.37 -5.06 -3.87
CA VAL A 57 3.75 -3.92 -4.56
C VAL A 57 4.23 -2.62 -3.90
N GLY A 58 4.77 -1.70 -4.69
CA GLY A 58 5.31 -0.43 -4.22
C GLY A 58 6.60 -0.56 -3.39
N ALA A 59 7.37 -1.63 -3.59
CA ALA A 59 8.68 -1.77 -2.95
C ALA A 59 9.57 -0.55 -3.25
N LEU A 60 10.19 0.04 -2.22
CA LEU A 60 11.06 1.21 -2.33
C LEU A 60 10.41 2.41 -3.06
N MET A 61 9.08 2.51 -3.05
CA MET A 61 8.34 3.63 -3.62
C MET A 61 8.72 4.95 -2.94
N MET A 62 8.93 5.99 -3.74
CA MET A 62 9.35 7.33 -3.31
C MET A 62 8.35 8.41 -3.75
N GLY A 63 7.21 8.04 -4.31
CA GLY A 63 6.18 8.97 -4.76
C GLY A 63 5.20 8.35 -5.76
N GLY A 64 4.10 9.06 -6.01
CA GLY A 64 3.02 8.61 -6.89
C GLY A 64 1.90 7.85 -6.19
N LEU A 65 1.04 7.22 -6.98
CA LEU A 65 -0.12 6.46 -6.54
C LEU A 65 -0.09 5.04 -7.12
N ILE A 66 -0.29 4.03 -6.27
CA ILE A 66 -0.64 2.68 -6.68
C ILE A 66 -2.02 2.35 -6.10
N ARG A 67 -2.97 1.97 -6.95
CA ARG A 67 -4.32 1.57 -6.54
C ARG A 67 -4.61 0.16 -7.04
N ILE A 68 -4.95 -0.73 -6.12
CA ILE A 68 -5.33 -2.11 -6.38
C ILE A 68 -6.78 -2.28 -5.92
N TYR A 69 -7.68 -2.60 -6.85
CA TYR A 69 -9.09 -2.85 -6.52
C TYR A 69 -9.31 -4.27 -5.96
N GLY A 70 -8.44 -5.22 -6.29
CA GLY A 70 -8.40 -6.55 -5.67
C GLY A 70 -7.52 -6.62 -4.42
N SER A 71 -7.01 -7.81 -4.15
CA SER A 71 -6.16 -8.14 -3.01
C SER A 71 -4.68 -8.15 -3.38
N VAL A 72 -3.81 -8.01 -2.38
CA VAL A 72 -2.35 -8.11 -2.53
C VAL A 72 -1.79 -9.23 -1.66
N ARG A 73 -0.64 -9.76 -2.08
CA ARG A 73 0.11 -10.71 -1.25
C ARG A 73 0.92 -9.96 -0.17
N HIS A 74 2.04 -10.53 0.25
CA HIS A 74 2.85 -10.02 1.35
C HIS A 74 3.67 -8.79 0.94
N PHE A 75 4.05 -8.00 1.94
CA PHE A 75 5.07 -6.94 1.79
C PHE A 75 4.68 -5.78 0.89
N VAL A 76 3.39 -5.41 0.84
CA VAL A 76 2.98 -4.16 0.19
C VAL A 76 3.69 -2.97 0.86
N GLY A 77 4.29 -2.10 0.05
CA GLY A 77 5.02 -0.91 0.50
C GLY A 77 6.32 -1.20 1.25
N ILE A 78 6.94 -2.37 1.06
CA ILE A 78 8.21 -2.68 1.74
C ILE A 78 9.28 -1.61 1.41
N ASN A 79 9.92 -1.07 2.45
CA ASN A 79 10.94 -0.02 2.36
C ASN A 79 10.49 1.26 1.63
N MET A 80 9.18 1.52 1.49
CA MET A 80 8.70 2.74 0.85
C MET A 80 9.10 3.98 1.66
N ALA A 81 9.43 5.07 0.99
CA ALA A 81 9.83 6.34 1.58
C ALA A 81 8.76 7.43 1.40
N ASP A 82 7.96 7.37 0.33
CA ASP A 82 6.84 8.27 0.10
C ASP A 82 5.87 7.66 -0.93
N GLY A 83 4.78 8.36 -1.23
CA GLY A 83 3.72 7.92 -2.13
C GLY A 83 2.52 7.35 -1.39
N THR A 84 1.49 6.96 -2.15
CA THR A 84 0.25 6.39 -1.62
C THR A 84 -0.05 5.05 -2.29
N ILE A 85 -0.28 4.01 -1.48
CA ILE A 85 -0.76 2.71 -1.94
C ILE A 85 -2.14 2.46 -1.35
N VAL A 86 -3.11 2.13 -2.20
CA VAL A 86 -4.48 1.80 -1.81
C VAL A 86 -4.79 0.38 -2.25
N VAL A 87 -5.22 -0.46 -1.32
CA VAL A 87 -5.67 -1.83 -1.57
C VAL A 87 -7.12 -1.91 -1.12
N HIS A 88 -8.05 -2.07 -2.07
CA HIS A 88 -9.47 -2.19 -1.76
C HIS A 88 -9.82 -3.58 -1.21
N GLY A 89 -9.08 -4.62 -1.61
CA GLY A 89 -9.19 -5.98 -1.07
C GLY A 89 -8.29 -6.24 0.14
N ASP A 90 -7.90 -7.49 0.29
CA ASP A 90 -7.14 -7.99 1.44
C ASP A 90 -5.63 -7.84 1.23
N CYS A 91 -4.87 -7.83 2.33
CA CYS A 91 -3.43 -7.92 2.33
C CYS A 91 -2.99 -9.17 3.08
N ALA A 92 -2.16 -10.02 2.46
CA ALA A 92 -1.69 -11.24 3.10
C ALA A 92 -0.79 -11.00 4.33
N GLY A 93 -0.27 -9.77 4.52
CA GLY A 93 0.43 -9.35 5.73
C GLY A 93 1.76 -8.65 5.46
N LYS A 94 2.39 -8.21 6.56
CA LYS A 94 3.67 -7.47 6.56
C LYS A 94 3.62 -6.18 5.73
N ALA A 95 2.45 -5.52 5.71
CA ALA A 95 2.28 -4.24 5.06
C ALA A 95 3.22 -3.20 5.70
N GLY A 96 3.94 -2.45 4.87
CA GLY A 96 4.78 -1.35 5.33
C GLY A 96 6.06 -1.74 6.05
N GLY A 97 6.52 -2.99 5.94
CA GLY A 97 7.78 -3.40 6.56
C GLY A 97 8.96 -2.52 6.10
N GLY A 98 9.68 -1.93 7.04
CA GLY A 98 10.80 -1.01 6.79
C GLY A 98 10.40 0.33 6.15
N MET A 99 9.12 0.69 6.15
CA MET A 99 8.69 1.95 5.54
C MET A 99 9.16 3.16 6.34
N ARG A 100 9.72 4.13 5.61
CA ARG A 100 10.29 5.39 6.13
C ARG A 100 9.37 6.58 5.92
N GLY A 101 8.23 6.40 5.27
CA GLY A 101 7.28 7.46 4.96
C GLY A 101 6.15 6.99 4.04
N GLY A 102 5.35 7.94 3.55
CA GLY A 102 4.19 7.69 2.70
C GLY A 102 3.00 7.04 3.43
N ARG A 103 2.02 6.56 2.64
CA ARG A 103 0.73 6.06 3.14
C ARG A 103 0.33 4.75 2.48
N ILE A 104 -0.08 3.77 3.28
CA ILE A 104 -0.69 2.52 2.83
C ILE A 104 -2.11 2.46 3.40
N ILE A 105 -3.11 2.22 2.55
CA ILE A 105 -4.50 2.08 2.94
C ILE A 105 -4.98 0.69 2.55
N ILE A 106 -5.37 -0.12 3.54
CA ILE A 106 -5.95 -1.45 3.36
C ILE A 106 -7.44 -1.41 3.76
N CYS A 107 -8.32 -1.51 2.77
CA CYS A 107 -9.77 -1.50 2.97
C CYS A 107 -10.34 -2.87 3.35
N GLY A 108 -9.62 -3.95 3.04
CA GLY A 108 -9.97 -5.32 3.40
C GLY A 108 -9.33 -5.81 4.71
N HIS A 109 -9.12 -7.12 4.78
CA HIS A 109 -8.53 -7.82 5.90
C HIS A 109 -7.00 -7.85 5.82
N ILE A 110 -6.33 -7.78 6.97
CA ILE A 110 -4.90 -8.05 7.12
C ILE A 110 -4.71 -8.93 8.38
N PRO A 111 -3.96 -10.05 8.30
CA PRO A 111 -3.84 -10.96 9.45
C PRO A 111 -3.14 -10.38 10.67
N SER A 112 -2.21 -9.44 10.49
CA SER A 112 -1.47 -8.85 11.61
C SER A 112 -0.82 -7.49 11.34
N ILE A 113 -0.76 -6.73 12.44
CA ILE A 113 0.17 -5.66 12.81
C ILE A 113 1.66 -6.04 12.75
N LEU A 114 2.55 -5.40 11.99
CA LEU A 114 3.98 -5.53 12.32
C LEU A 114 4.22 -4.93 13.73
N PRO A 115 5.03 -5.57 14.59
CA PRO A 115 5.18 -5.17 16.00
C PRO A 115 5.87 -3.81 16.18
N THR A 116 6.49 -3.29 15.12
CA THR A 116 7.17 -1.99 15.08
C THR A 116 6.25 -0.84 14.67
N PHE A 117 4.94 -1.07 14.61
CA PHE A 117 3.92 -0.05 14.40
C PHE A 117 3.13 0.21 15.68
N THR A 118 2.81 1.49 15.90
CA THR A 118 2.00 1.95 17.03
C THR A 118 0.70 2.53 16.51
N ILE A 119 -0.42 2.20 17.14
CA ILE A 119 -1.70 2.82 16.81
C ILE A 119 -1.68 4.30 17.24
N GLU A 120 -2.19 5.18 16.39
CA GLU A 120 -2.21 6.63 16.63
C GLU A 120 -3.63 7.15 16.87
N ASP A 121 -4.59 6.78 16.00
CA ASP A 121 -6.01 7.11 16.18
C ASP A 121 -6.92 6.22 15.33
N ILE A 122 -8.23 6.46 15.43
CA ILE A 122 -9.25 5.90 14.54
C ILE A 122 -9.78 7.02 13.66
N ARG A 123 -9.70 6.86 12.34
CA ARG A 123 -10.16 7.84 11.36
C ARG A 123 -11.49 7.40 10.74
N PRO A 124 -12.50 8.29 10.65
CA PRO A 124 -13.77 7.97 9.99
C PRO A 124 -13.64 7.85 8.46
N SER A 125 -12.56 8.37 7.89
CA SER A 125 -12.26 8.32 6.45
C SER A 125 -10.82 8.69 6.17
N VAL A 126 -10.33 8.33 4.98
CA VAL A 126 -9.02 8.74 4.45
C VAL A 126 -9.24 9.47 3.13
N ASN A 127 -8.53 10.57 2.90
CA ASN A 127 -8.55 11.29 1.62
C ASN A 127 -7.33 10.90 0.77
N ILE A 128 -7.58 10.48 -0.48
CA ILE A 128 -6.58 10.07 -1.46
C ILE A 128 -6.89 10.84 -2.74
N ASP A 129 -6.03 11.77 -3.12
CA ASP A 129 -6.13 12.57 -4.35
C ASP A 129 -7.52 13.21 -4.58
N GLY A 130 -8.15 13.71 -3.51
CA GLY A 130 -9.48 14.33 -3.56
C GLY A 130 -10.64 13.35 -3.41
N GLU A 131 -10.39 12.05 -3.45
CA GLU A 131 -11.37 11.01 -3.18
C GLU A 131 -11.39 10.64 -1.70
N LYS A 132 -12.59 10.57 -1.13
CA LYS A 132 -12.80 10.17 0.26
C LYS A 132 -13.15 8.69 0.33
N ILE A 133 -12.26 7.89 0.94
CA ILE A 133 -12.56 6.50 1.30
C ILE A 133 -13.14 6.48 2.72
N SER A 134 -14.38 6.01 2.84
CA SER A 134 -15.09 5.89 4.12
C SER A 134 -14.53 4.74 4.96
N GLY A 135 -14.30 5.01 6.24
CA GLY A 135 -13.80 4.05 7.22
C GLY A 135 -14.92 3.42 8.06
N PRO A 136 -14.70 3.16 9.36
CA PRO A 136 -13.55 3.58 10.17
C PRO A 136 -12.25 2.84 9.84
N PHE A 137 -11.12 3.53 9.97
CA PHE A 137 -9.76 2.99 9.82
C PHE A 137 -8.98 3.15 11.11
N TYR A 138 -8.31 2.09 11.57
CA TYR A 138 -7.18 2.24 12.48
C TYR A 138 -6.03 2.90 11.73
N ARG A 139 -5.47 3.97 12.27
CA ARG A 139 -4.25 4.60 11.77
C ARG A 139 -3.09 4.18 12.65
N PHE A 140 -2.12 3.50 12.04
CA PHE A 140 -0.85 3.12 12.66
C PHE A 140 0.29 3.98 12.10
N VAL A 141 1.28 4.23 12.95
CA VAL A 141 2.51 4.94 12.61
C VAL A 141 3.69 4.00 12.82
N GLY A 142 4.58 3.97 11.84
CA GLY A 142 5.71 3.07 11.75
C GLY A 142 6.42 3.23 10.40
N ASP A 143 7.41 2.44 10.04
CA ASP A 143 8.02 1.38 10.84
C ASP A 143 9.04 2.02 11.81
N ILE A 144 8.90 1.81 13.14
CA ILE A 144 9.79 2.42 14.14
C ILE A 144 11.23 1.88 14.01
N ALA A 145 11.43 0.71 13.41
CA ALA A 145 12.77 0.24 13.05
C ALA A 145 13.45 1.17 12.02
N ASP A 146 12.67 1.95 11.27
CA ASP A 146 13.09 2.78 10.14
C ASP A 146 12.47 4.20 10.21
N ARG A 147 12.78 4.95 11.28
CA ARG A 147 12.36 6.35 11.56
C ARG A 147 10.90 6.56 11.99
N GLY A 148 9.99 5.64 11.68
CA GLY A 148 8.60 5.69 12.17
C GLY A 148 7.72 6.79 11.57
N GLU A 149 7.98 7.23 10.33
CA GLU A 149 7.24 8.35 9.71
C GLU A 149 6.13 7.92 8.74
N GLY A 150 6.05 6.63 8.44
CA GLY A 150 5.02 6.09 7.56
C GLY A 150 3.67 5.92 8.25
N ARG A 151 2.60 5.96 7.46
CA ARG A 151 1.21 5.80 7.94
C ARG A 151 0.52 4.61 7.29
N LEU A 152 0.05 3.68 8.11
CA LEU A 152 -0.71 2.51 7.69
C LEU A 152 -2.16 2.65 8.18
N PHE A 153 -3.11 2.65 7.25
CA PHE A 153 -4.53 2.72 7.53
C PHE A 153 -5.15 1.34 7.27
N VAL A 154 -5.86 0.80 8.25
CA VAL A 154 -6.47 -0.53 8.16
C VAL A 154 -7.94 -0.47 8.54
N SER A 155 -8.80 -1.01 7.69
CA SER A 155 -10.25 -1.03 7.91
C SER A 155 -10.58 -1.69 9.25
N LYS A 156 -11.19 -0.94 10.18
CA LYS A 156 -11.53 -1.46 11.51
C LYS A 156 -12.58 -2.57 11.42
N ASN A 157 -13.59 -2.38 10.59
CA ASN A 157 -14.72 -3.32 10.47
C ASN A 157 -14.30 -4.67 9.87
N LYS A 158 -13.27 -4.69 9.00
CA LYS A 158 -12.74 -5.92 8.41
C LYS A 158 -11.68 -6.61 9.28
N ASN A 159 -11.27 -5.97 10.37
CA ASN A 159 -10.18 -6.43 11.23
C ASN A 159 -10.55 -6.37 12.73
N PRO A 160 -11.59 -7.10 13.17
CA PRO A 160 -12.04 -7.09 14.56
C PRO A 160 -10.98 -7.63 15.54
N HIS A 161 -10.09 -8.49 15.06
CA HIS A 161 -8.96 -9.03 15.84
C HIS A 161 -7.93 -7.95 16.23
N LEU A 162 -7.91 -6.78 15.57
CA LEU A 162 -7.05 -5.66 15.92
C LEU A 162 -7.64 -4.74 17.00
N SER A 163 -8.86 -5.02 17.48
CA SER A 163 -9.51 -4.22 18.53
C SER A 163 -8.70 -4.15 19.84
N PHE A 164 -7.81 -5.12 20.08
CA PHE A 164 -6.91 -5.05 21.24
C PHE A 164 -5.99 -3.83 21.22
N TYR A 165 -5.71 -3.23 20.06
CA TYR A 165 -4.90 -2.01 19.98
C TYR A 165 -5.62 -0.79 20.55
N GLU A 166 -6.95 -0.81 20.64
CA GLU A 166 -7.73 0.34 21.13
C GLU A 166 -7.40 0.71 22.58
N LYS A 167 -6.84 -0.22 23.37
CA LYS A 167 -6.37 0.06 24.74
C LYS A 167 -5.13 0.98 24.79
N TYR A 168 -4.50 1.25 23.63
CA TYR A 168 -3.32 2.11 23.50
C TYR A 168 -3.64 3.45 22.82
N LEU A 169 -4.92 3.74 22.56
CA LEU A 169 -5.42 5.04 22.11
C LEU A 169 -5.63 5.97 23.31
#